data_AF-A0A443RW38-F1
#
_entry.id   AF-A0A443RW38-F1
#
_cell.length_a   1.000
_cell.length_b   1.000
_cell.length_c   1.000
_cell.angle_alpha   90.00
_cell.angle_beta   90.00
_cell.angle_gamma   90.00
#
_symmetry.space_group_name_H-M   'P 1'
#
loop_
_entity.id
_entity.type
_entity.pdbx_description
1 polymer ?
#
loop_
_entity_poly.entity_id
_entity_poly.type
_entity_poly.pdbx_seq_one_letter_code
_entity_poly.pdbx_strand_id
1 'polypeptide(L)'
;MKRFRKRYRKQPGLSFQRQLSKKWLRSPRLRARYRKKAQQHWSKSKKELQMLSRRRAGRKRRRPRHIPKGAQPPFFLFCLKERPKVRRQHPKWSIKRVGKELGKRWRALPEHVKEDYKKRSAKNRKAHKAMLRKYYPNG
;
A
#
# COMPACT_ATOMS: atom_id res chain seq x y z
N MET A 1 5.42 -32.33 -32.31
CA MET A 1 4.72 -32.84 -31.09
C MET A 1 3.71 -33.98 -31.33
N LYS A 2 3.34 -34.32 -32.58
CA LYS A 2 2.33 -35.39 -32.84
C LYS A 2 2.87 -36.84 -32.73
N ARG A 3 4.18 -37.05 -32.87
CA ARG A 3 4.79 -38.41 -32.81
C ARG A 3 5.09 -38.93 -31.40
N PHE A 4 4.96 -38.10 -30.36
CA PHE A 4 5.21 -38.51 -28.96
C PHE A 4 3.97 -39.07 -28.24
N ARG A 5 2.77 -38.88 -28.83
CA ARG A 5 1.49 -39.34 -28.28
C ARG A 5 1.20 -40.82 -28.56
N LYS A 6 1.88 -41.45 -29.52
CA LYS A 6 1.57 -42.84 -29.94
C LYS A 6 2.12 -43.92 -29.00
N ARG A 7 3.12 -43.62 -28.15
CA ARG A 7 3.77 -44.62 -27.28
C ARG A 7 3.16 -44.76 -25.87
N TYR A 8 2.11 -44.00 -25.54
CA TYR A 8 1.48 -44.03 -24.20
C TYR A 8 -0.01 -44.40 -24.27
N ARG A 9 -0.39 -45.31 -25.17
CA ARG A 9 -1.77 -45.81 -25.29
C ARG A 9 -2.03 -47.17 -24.61
N LYS A 10 -1.10 -47.73 -23.84
CA LYS A 10 -1.33 -49.00 -23.11
C LYS A 10 -0.58 -49.04 -21.78
N GLN A 11 -1.26 -48.71 -20.69
CA GLN A 11 -1.03 -49.24 -19.33
C GLN A 11 -2.35 -49.12 -18.53
N PRO A 12 -2.86 -50.19 -17.90
CA PRO A 12 -4.06 -50.13 -17.05
C PRO A 12 -3.72 -49.54 -15.67
N GLY A 13 -4.60 -48.70 -15.12
CA GLY A 13 -4.64 -48.40 -13.67
C GLY A 13 -4.26 -46.98 -13.19
N LEU A 14 -3.72 -46.08 -14.02
CA LEU A 14 -3.44 -44.70 -13.59
C LEU A 14 -3.59 -43.69 -14.73
N SER A 15 -4.48 -42.71 -14.55
CA SER A 15 -4.76 -41.69 -15.57
C SER A 15 -3.49 -40.97 -16.03
N PHE A 16 -3.45 -40.61 -17.32
CA PHE A 16 -2.35 -39.88 -17.96
C PHE A 16 -1.89 -38.65 -17.16
N GLN A 17 -2.84 -37.96 -16.50
CA GLN A 17 -2.59 -36.81 -15.61
C GLN A 17 -1.83 -37.21 -14.32
N ARG A 18 -2.13 -38.38 -13.74
CA ARG A 18 -1.39 -38.91 -12.58
C ARG A 18 0.02 -39.39 -12.96
N GLN A 19 0.23 -39.94 -14.17
CA GLN A 19 1.57 -40.29 -14.66
C GLN A 19 2.45 -39.06 -14.90
N LEU A 20 1.87 -38.00 -15.49
CA LEU A 20 2.54 -36.70 -15.64
C LEU A 20 2.90 -36.09 -14.28
N SER A 21 2.00 -36.17 -13.30
CA SER A 21 2.25 -35.73 -11.93
C SER A 21 3.42 -36.50 -11.30
N LYS A 22 3.42 -37.84 -11.34
CA LYS A 22 4.53 -38.66 -10.81
C LYS A 22 5.88 -38.33 -11.47
N LYS A 23 5.91 -38.14 -12.79
CA LYS A 23 7.13 -37.73 -13.53
C LYS A 23 7.59 -36.31 -13.19
N TRP A 24 6.65 -35.42 -12.92
CA TRP A 24 6.92 -34.05 -12.48
C TRP A 24 7.49 -34.01 -11.05
N LEU A 25 6.98 -34.81 -10.12
CA LEU A 25 7.52 -34.93 -8.74
C LEU A 25 8.94 -35.52 -8.71
N ARG A 26 9.22 -36.49 -9.58
CA ARG A 26 10.45 -37.31 -9.56
C ARG A 26 11.64 -36.70 -10.31
N SER A 27 11.48 -35.54 -10.96
CA SER A 27 12.55 -34.84 -11.70
C SER A 27 12.90 -33.48 -11.08
N PRO A 28 13.93 -33.41 -10.22
CA PRO A 28 14.37 -32.16 -9.58
C PRO A 28 14.74 -31.06 -10.60
N ARG A 29 15.39 -31.44 -11.71
CA ARG A 29 15.79 -30.52 -12.78
C ARG A 29 14.59 -29.90 -13.49
N LEU A 30 13.54 -30.68 -13.75
CA LEU A 30 12.31 -30.18 -14.36
C LEU A 30 11.59 -29.22 -13.42
N ARG A 31 11.44 -29.57 -12.15
CA ARG A 31 10.83 -28.71 -11.12
C ARG A 31 11.61 -27.41 -10.93
N ALA A 32 12.94 -27.46 -10.90
CA ALA A 32 13.77 -26.26 -10.80
C ALA A 32 13.59 -25.33 -12.01
N ARG A 33 13.52 -25.87 -13.23
CA ARG A 33 13.27 -25.09 -14.45
C ARG A 33 11.90 -24.42 -14.42
N TYR A 34 10.86 -25.14 -14.02
CA TYR A 34 9.50 -24.60 -13.92
C TYR A 34 9.36 -23.59 -12.76
N ARG A 35 10.03 -23.82 -11.62
CA ARG A 35 10.10 -22.86 -10.51
C ARG A 35 10.78 -21.57 -10.93
N LYS A 36 11.91 -21.64 -11.67
CA LYS A 36 12.61 -20.46 -12.19
C LYS A 36 11.74 -19.70 -13.20
N LYS A 37 11.04 -20.40 -14.10
CA LYS A 37 10.08 -19.77 -15.02
C LYS A 37 8.90 -19.11 -14.29
N ALA A 38 8.34 -19.78 -13.28
CA ALA A 38 7.26 -19.23 -12.46
C ALA A 38 7.72 -18.01 -11.65
N GLN A 39 8.92 -18.04 -11.06
CA GLN A 39 9.53 -16.89 -10.37
C GLN A 39 9.77 -15.72 -11.31
N GLN A 40 10.24 -15.97 -12.54
CA GLN A 40 10.42 -14.93 -13.55
C GLN A 40 9.07 -14.34 -13.98
N HIS A 41 8.06 -15.18 -14.22
CA HIS A 41 6.71 -14.74 -14.58
C HIS A 41 6.08 -13.91 -13.44
N TRP A 42 6.19 -14.39 -12.20
CA TRP A 42 5.76 -13.66 -11.00
C TRP A 42 6.48 -12.32 -10.85
N SER A 43 7.80 -12.29 -11.04
CA SER A 43 8.60 -11.07 -10.92
C SER A 43 8.26 -10.05 -12.02
N LYS A 44 8.03 -10.51 -13.25
CA LYS A 44 7.58 -9.66 -14.36
C LYS A 44 6.18 -9.11 -14.10
N SER A 45 5.23 -9.97 -13.72
CA SER A 45 3.86 -9.57 -13.38
C SER A 45 3.82 -8.59 -12.20
N LYS A 46 4.63 -8.81 -11.16
CA LYS A 46 4.75 -7.87 -10.02
C LYS A 46 5.27 -6.49 -10.45
N LYS A 47 6.27 -6.44 -11.34
CA LYS A 47 6.77 -5.17 -11.90
C LYS A 47 5.71 -4.47 -12.75
N GLU A 48 4.96 -5.22 -13.56
CA GLU A 48 3.88 -4.69 -14.38
C GLU A 48 2.74 -4.11 -13.55
N LEU A 49 2.28 -4.84 -12.52
CA LEU A 49 1.30 -4.37 -11.54
C LEU A 49 1.78 -3.10 -10.82
N GLN A 50 3.07 -3.05 -10.45
CA GLN A 50 3.66 -1.85 -9.84
C GLN A 50 3.68 -0.66 -10.82
N MET A 51 4.04 -0.87 -12.09
CA MET A 51 4.02 0.17 -13.12
C MET A 51 2.60 0.67 -13.40
N LEU A 52 1.62 -0.23 -13.49
CA LEU A 52 0.21 0.13 -13.66
C LEU A 52 -0.32 0.93 -12.47
N SER A 53 0.06 0.55 -11.24
CA SER A 53 -0.26 1.31 -10.02
C SER A 53 0.37 2.71 -10.06
N ARG A 54 1.64 2.84 -10.45
CA ARG A 54 2.32 4.15 -10.60
C ARG A 54 1.66 5.02 -11.68
N ARG A 55 1.25 4.46 -12.81
CA ARG A 55 0.51 5.17 -13.88
C ARG A 55 -0.86 5.65 -13.37
N ARG A 56 -1.55 4.86 -12.55
CA ARG A 56 -2.82 5.26 -11.91
C ARG A 56 -2.62 6.29 -10.79
N ALA A 57 -1.52 6.23 -10.04
CA ALA A 57 -1.23 7.17 -8.95
C ALA A 57 -1.10 8.63 -9.43
N GLY A 58 -0.60 8.86 -10.65
CA GLY A 58 -0.56 10.18 -11.29
C GLY A 58 -1.92 10.74 -11.70
N ARG A 59 -2.97 9.89 -11.78
CA ARG A 59 -4.34 10.28 -12.13
C ARG A 59 -5.29 10.25 -10.93
N LYS A 60 -4.79 10.52 -9.72
CA LYS A 60 -5.67 10.64 -8.57
C LYS A 60 -6.54 11.89 -8.77
N ARG A 61 -7.81 11.68 -9.15
CA ARG A 61 -8.79 12.77 -9.35
C ARG A 61 -8.72 13.71 -8.15
N ARG A 62 -8.59 15.02 -8.42
CA ARG A 62 -8.67 16.04 -7.38
C ARG A 62 -10.01 15.83 -6.67
N ARG A 63 -9.99 15.71 -5.34
CA ARG A 63 -11.23 15.60 -4.59
C ARG A 63 -12.06 16.86 -4.86
N PRO A 64 -13.35 16.73 -5.23
CA PRO A 64 -14.24 17.87 -5.37
C PRO A 64 -14.24 18.75 -4.12
N ARG A 65 -14.36 20.08 -4.32
CA ARG A 65 -14.28 21.08 -3.25
C ARG A 65 -15.34 20.90 -2.15
N HIS A 66 -16.49 20.34 -2.49
CA HIS A 66 -17.62 20.11 -1.58
C HIS A 66 -17.41 18.91 -0.64
N ILE A 67 -16.42 18.03 -0.91
CA ILE A 67 -16.16 16.88 -0.03
C ILE A 67 -15.44 17.37 1.23
N PRO A 68 -15.96 17.06 2.44
CA PRO A 68 -15.31 17.42 3.70
C PRO A 68 -13.84 16.97 3.74
N LYS A 69 -12.92 17.91 3.98
CA LYS A 69 -11.49 17.62 4.14
C LYS A 69 -11.30 16.58 5.25
N GLY A 70 -10.40 15.61 5.02
CA GLY A 70 -10.16 14.52 5.96
C GLY A 70 -9.75 15.00 7.35
N ALA A 71 -10.20 14.26 8.37
CA ALA A 71 -9.79 14.49 9.75
C ALA A 71 -8.26 14.48 9.90
N GLN A 72 -7.73 15.49 10.59
CA GLN A 72 -6.28 15.65 10.77
C GLN A 72 -5.75 14.78 11.92
N PRO A 73 -4.66 14.02 11.73
CA PRO A 73 -4.00 13.30 12.82
C PRO A 73 -3.43 14.23 13.90
N PRO A 74 -3.15 13.73 15.12
CA PRO A 74 -2.67 14.53 16.26
C PRO A 74 -1.43 15.37 15.92
N PHE A 75 -0.44 14.75 15.27
CA PHE A 75 0.79 15.43 14.85
C PHE A 75 0.55 16.56 13.84
N PHE A 76 -0.43 16.42 12.94
CA PHE A 76 -0.76 17.48 11.98
C PHE A 76 -1.42 18.69 12.68
N LEU A 77 -2.27 18.45 13.68
CA LEU A 77 -2.84 19.52 14.50
C LEU A 77 -1.75 20.31 15.24
N PHE A 78 -0.74 19.61 15.75
CA PHE A 78 0.45 20.22 16.34
C PHE A 78 1.23 21.04 15.29
N CYS A 79 1.53 20.45 14.13
CA CYS A 79 2.24 21.13 13.05
C CYS A 79 1.53 22.40 12.59
N LEU A 80 0.19 22.41 12.53
CA LEU A 80 -0.58 23.61 12.14
C LEU A 80 -0.33 24.79 13.08
N LYS A 81 -0.18 24.53 14.40
CA LYS A 81 0.10 25.56 15.40
C LYS A 81 1.57 25.95 15.46
N GLU A 82 2.48 24.99 15.38
CA GLU A 82 3.91 25.23 15.61
C GLU A 82 4.69 25.64 14.36
N ARG A 83 4.29 25.19 13.16
CA ARG A 83 4.95 25.55 11.91
C ARG A 83 5.11 27.06 11.69
N PRO A 84 4.09 27.93 11.91
CA PRO A 84 4.28 29.37 11.76
C PRO A 84 5.30 29.93 12.77
N LYS A 85 5.36 29.40 14.00
CA LYS A 85 6.35 29.82 15.00
C LYS A 85 7.76 29.47 14.56
N VAL A 86 8.00 28.24 14.12
CA VAL A 86 9.31 27.79 13.59
C VAL A 86 9.71 28.61 12.37
N ARG A 87 8.76 28.89 11.47
CA ARG A 87 9.06 29.65 10.24
C ARG A 87 9.34 31.13 10.52
N ARG A 88 8.76 31.69 11.59
CA ARG A 88 9.07 33.06 12.03
C ARG A 88 10.43 33.15 12.72
N GLN A 89 10.81 32.13 13.49
CA GLN A 89 12.16 31.99 14.07
C GLN A 89 13.22 31.75 12.99
N HIS A 90 12.87 31.01 11.94
CA HIS A 90 13.80 30.66 10.86
C HIS A 90 13.18 30.91 9.48
N PRO A 91 13.07 32.18 9.04
CA PRO A 91 12.42 32.52 7.77
C PRO A 91 13.17 31.98 6.55
N LYS A 92 14.49 31.81 6.64
CA LYS A 92 15.35 31.26 5.57
C LYS A 92 15.31 29.73 5.48
N TRP A 93 14.67 29.03 6.42
CA TRP A 93 14.66 27.56 6.40
C TRP A 93 13.70 27.00 5.35
N SER A 94 14.19 26.02 4.60
CA SER A 94 13.34 25.26 3.68
C SER A 94 12.24 24.50 4.43
N ILE A 95 11.13 24.23 3.75
CA ILE A 95 10.00 23.46 4.30
C ILE A 95 10.46 22.10 4.84
N LYS A 96 11.44 21.47 4.17
CA LYS A 96 12.04 20.20 4.62
C LYS A 96 12.74 20.35 5.98
N ARG A 97 13.50 21.43 6.19
CA ARG A 97 14.17 21.69 7.48
C ARG A 97 13.16 21.99 8.59
N VAL A 98 12.15 22.82 8.31
CA VAL A 98 11.06 23.09 9.25
C VAL A 98 10.31 21.81 9.65
N GLY A 99 10.05 20.91 8.70
CA GLY A 99 9.41 19.62 8.98
C GLY A 99 10.26 18.72 9.89
N LYS A 100 11.58 18.67 9.67
CA LYS A 100 12.51 17.93 10.55
C LYS A 100 12.47 18.47 11.98
N GLU A 101 12.47 19.80 12.12
CA GLU A 101 12.43 20.47 13.43
C GLU A 101 11.12 20.18 14.17
N LEU A 102 9.97 20.30 13.50
CA LEU A 102 8.67 19.96 14.07
C LEU A 102 8.59 18.49 14.53
N GLY A 103 9.19 17.57 13.78
CA GLY A 103 9.28 16.17 14.17
C GLY A 103 10.15 15.92 15.40
N LYS A 104 11.19 16.74 15.63
CA LYS A 104 11.99 16.71 16.87
C LYS A 104 11.15 17.22 18.05
N ARG A 105 10.54 18.40 17.90
CA ARG A 105 9.69 19.02 18.94
C ARG A 105 8.53 18.11 19.35
N TRP A 106 7.86 17.47 18.39
CA TRP A 106 6.79 16.51 18.69
C TRP A 106 7.25 15.33 19.53
N ARG A 107 8.43 14.77 19.25
CA ARG A 107 8.97 13.65 20.01
C ARG A 107 9.32 14.06 21.45
N ALA A 108 9.89 15.26 21.60
CA ALA A 108 10.24 15.85 22.89
C ALA A 108 9.03 16.32 23.73
N LEU A 109 7.82 16.43 23.15
CA LEU A 109 6.64 16.81 23.94
C LEU A 109 6.31 15.75 25.00
N PRO A 110 5.86 16.19 26.19
CA PRO A 110 5.38 15.28 27.22
C PRO A 110 4.07 14.61 26.79
N GLU A 111 3.80 13.43 27.35
CA GLU A 111 2.68 12.59 26.90
C GLU A 111 1.31 13.25 27.17
N HIS A 112 1.16 14.02 28.25
CA HIS A 112 -0.09 14.75 28.54
C HIS A 112 -0.46 15.73 27.41
N VAL A 113 0.52 16.47 26.85
CA VAL A 113 0.27 17.37 25.72
C VAL A 113 -0.08 16.58 24.47
N LYS A 114 0.62 15.46 24.21
CA LYS A 114 0.31 14.57 23.08
C LYS A 114 -1.12 14.04 23.20
N GLU A 115 -1.55 13.69 24.41
CA GLU A 115 -2.89 13.18 24.70
C GLU A 115 -3.97 14.21 24.39
N ASP A 116 -3.75 15.49 24.72
CA ASP A 116 -4.66 16.56 24.32
C ASP A 116 -4.81 16.68 22.80
N TYR A 117 -3.70 16.52 22.05
CA TYR A 117 -3.76 16.47 20.59
C TYR A 117 -4.48 15.21 20.08
N LYS A 118 -4.35 14.06 20.77
CA LYS A 118 -5.11 12.83 20.45
C LYS A 118 -6.61 13.04 20.67
N LYS A 119 -7.01 13.62 21.81
CA LYS A 119 -8.41 13.98 22.11
C LYS A 119 -8.99 14.94 21.06
N ARG A 120 -8.24 16.00 20.70
CA ARG A 120 -8.65 16.95 19.63
C ARG A 120 -8.79 16.26 18.28
N SER A 121 -7.85 15.38 17.92
CA SER A 121 -7.92 14.60 16.68
C SER A 121 -9.10 13.63 16.68
N ALA A 122 -9.42 13.00 17.81
CA ALA A 122 -10.58 12.14 17.96
C ALA A 122 -11.89 12.92 17.76
N LYS A 123 -12.02 14.12 18.34
CA LYS A 123 -13.16 15.02 18.11
C LYS A 123 -13.29 15.40 16.63
N ASN A 124 -12.19 15.79 15.99
CA ASN A 124 -12.17 16.11 14.56
C ASN A 124 -12.61 14.91 13.69
N ARG A 125 -12.16 13.71 14.03
CA ARG A 125 -12.56 12.46 13.36
C ARG A 125 -14.05 12.17 13.50
N LYS A 126 -14.63 12.35 14.69
CA LYS A 126 -16.07 12.19 14.93
C LYS A 126 -16.87 13.21 14.10
N ALA A 127 -16.46 14.48 14.12
CA ALA A 127 -17.10 15.53 13.32
C ALA A 127 -17.02 15.26 11.82
N HIS A 128 -15.85 14.84 11.33
CA HIS A 128 -15.66 14.47 9.92
C HIS A 128 -16.52 13.27 9.51
N LYS A 129 -16.63 12.25 10.37
CA LYS A 129 -17.52 11.10 10.13
C LYS A 129 -18.99 11.55 10.04
N ALA A 130 -19.44 12.45 10.93
CA ALA A 130 -20.80 12.99 10.89
C ALA A 130 -21.05 13.81 9.62
N MET A 131 -20.10 14.67 9.20
CA MET A 131 -20.19 15.42 7.95
C MET A 131 -20.25 14.50 6.73
N LEU A 132 -19.42 13.43 6.70
CA LEU A 132 -19.45 12.44 5.62
C LEU A 132 -20.78 11.70 5.57
N ARG A 133 -21.37 11.34 6.71
CA ARG A 133 -22.70 10.69 6.75
C ARG A 133 -23.80 11.59 6.18
N LYS A 134 -23.74 12.90 6.44
CA LYS A 134 -24.68 13.87 5.83
C LYS A 134 -24.46 13.99 4.32
N TYR A 135 -23.21 13.94 3.88
CA TYR A 135 -22.85 14.10 2.48
C TYR A 135 -23.12 12.84 1.63
N TYR A 136 -22.93 11.65 2.20
CA TYR A 136 -23.24 10.35 1.59
C TYR A 136 -24.40 9.70 2.37
N PRO A 137 -25.65 10.21 2.25
CA PRO A 137 -26.78 9.70 3.01
C PRO A 137 -27.20 8.27 2.61
N ASN A 138 -26.86 7.84 1.39
CA ASN A 138 -27.29 6.57 0.79
C ASN A 138 -26.12 5.59 0.56
N GLY A 139 -25.13 5.59 1.47
CA GLY A 139 -24.00 4.66 1.42
C GLY A 139 -24.35 3.28 1.96
#